data_AF-A0A4Y4X3L6-F1
#
_entry.id   AF-A0A4Y4X3L6-F1
#
_cell.length_a   1.000
_cell.length_b   1.000
_cell.length_c   1.000
_cell.angle_alpha   90.00
_cell.angle_beta   90.00
_cell.angle_gamma   90.00
#
_symmetry.space_group_name_H-M   'P 1'
#
loop_
_entity.id
_entity.type
_entity.pdbx_description
1 polymer ?
#
loop_
_entity_poly.entity_id
_entity_poly.type
_entity_poly.pdbx_seq_one_letter_code
_entity_poly.pdbx_strand_id
1 'polypeptide(L)'
;ITIKDNKLHVPNHPIIPFIEGDGIGSDITPAMIKVVDSAVQKAYKGEKKIAWYEVFVGEKCYQKFKDHKELSPEEQWLLPDTIEAINHYKVSIKGPLTTPIGEGFRSLNVALRQKMDLYVCLRPVRW
;
A
#
# COMPACT_ATOMS: atom_id res chain seq x y z
N ILE A 1 5.54 -12.90 1.91
CA ILE A 1 6.84 -12.73 2.60
C ILE A 1 6.64 -13.16 4.04
N THR A 2 7.61 -13.83 4.67
CA THR A 2 7.51 -14.23 6.08
C THR A 2 8.65 -13.64 6.91
N ILE A 3 8.50 -13.61 8.23
CA ILE A 3 9.53 -13.17 9.17
C ILE A 3 9.92 -14.36 10.02
N LYS A 4 11.21 -14.67 10.07
CA LYS A 4 11.79 -15.68 10.98
C LYS A 4 13.09 -15.11 11.52
N ASP A 5 13.30 -15.22 12.84
CA ASP A 5 14.49 -14.71 13.53
C ASP A 5 14.79 -13.23 13.22
N ASN A 6 13.73 -12.39 13.19
CA ASN A 6 13.78 -10.97 12.80
C ASN A 6 14.33 -10.68 11.39
N LYS A 7 14.34 -11.67 10.50
CA LYS A 7 14.76 -11.54 9.10
C LYS A 7 13.59 -11.80 8.17
N LEU A 8 13.53 -11.03 7.08
CA LEU A 8 12.57 -11.26 6.01
C LEU A 8 13.02 -12.46 5.17
N HIS A 9 12.12 -13.42 5.02
CA HIS A 9 12.23 -14.50 4.06
C HIS A 9 11.34 -14.17 2.85
N VAL A 10 12.00 -13.83 1.73
CA VAL A 10 11.35 -13.33 0.52
C VAL A 10 11.42 -14.41 -0.57
N PRO A 11 10.27 -14.95 -1.04
CA PRO A 11 10.26 -15.92 -2.14
C PRO A 11 10.62 -15.25 -3.47
N ASN A 12 10.85 -16.05 -4.52
CA ASN A 12 11.09 -15.53 -5.86
C ASN A 12 9.87 -14.79 -6.46
N HIS A 13 8.66 -15.20 -6.05
CA HIS A 13 7.40 -14.60 -6.49
C HIS A 13 6.63 -14.00 -5.30
N PRO A 14 7.10 -12.89 -4.70
CA PRO A 14 6.39 -12.27 -3.59
C PRO A 14 5.12 -11.58 -4.06
N ILE A 15 4.06 -11.68 -3.25
CA ILE A 15 2.87 -10.83 -3.38
C ILE A 15 3.13 -9.53 -2.62
N ILE A 16 2.93 -8.40 -3.29
CA ILE A 16 3.14 -7.06 -2.74
C ILE A 16 1.85 -6.25 -2.87
N PRO A 17 1.16 -5.97 -1.75
CA PRO A 17 0.06 -5.03 -1.74
C PRO A 17 0.50 -3.65 -2.20
N PHE A 18 -0.29 -3.02 -3.06
CA PHE A 18 -0.10 -1.63 -3.43
C PHE A 18 -1.40 -0.84 -3.32
N ILE A 19 -1.28 0.42 -2.92
CA ILE A 19 -2.35 1.41 -2.98
C ILE A 19 -2.03 2.35 -4.13
N GLU A 20 -2.90 2.43 -5.14
CA GLU A 20 -2.72 3.32 -6.29
C GLU A 20 -2.51 4.79 -5.88
N GLY A 21 -3.25 5.22 -4.86
CA GLY A 21 -3.26 6.58 -4.36
C GLY A 21 -4.27 7.47 -5.08
N ASP A 22 -4.44 8.67 -4.54
CA ASP A 22 -5.42 9.66 -5.01
C ASP A 22 -4.77 10.71 -5.92
N GLY A 23 -5.56 11.48 -6.67
CA GLY A 23 -5.05 12.51 -7.57
C GLY A 23 -4.03 11.97 -8.57
N ILE A 24 -2.78 12.45 -8.51
CA ILE A 24 -1.68 12.01 -9.39
C ILE A 24 -1.27 10.53 -9.20
N GLY A 25 -1.83 9.83 -8.21
CA GLY A 25 -1.57 8.40 -7.96
C GLY A 25 -1.81 7.52 -9.19
N SER A 26 -2.88 7.80 -9.94
CA SER A 26 -3.24 7.10 -11.18
C SER A 26 -2.19 7.25 -12.29
N ASP A 27 -1.40 8.32 -12.28
CA ASP A 27 -0.33 8.54 -13.25
C ASP A 27 0.98 7.88 -12.80
N ILE A 28 1.36 8.06 -11.52
CA ILE A 28 2.70 7.68 -11.05
C ILE A 28 2.79 6.20 -10.65
N THR A 29 1.72 5.60 -10.14
CA THR A 29 1.76 4.20 -9.65
C THR A 29 1.93 3.21 -10.80
N PRO A 30 1.20 3.30 -11.94
CA PRO A 30 1.45 2.42 -13.07
C PRO A 30 2.85 2.59 -13.66
N ALA A 31 3.39 3.80 -13.67
CA ALA A 31 4.76 4.06 -14.12
C ALA A 31 5.79 3.39 -13.19
N MET A 32 5.61 3.53 -11.87
CA MET A 32 6.45 2.88 -10.86
C MET A 32 6.45 1.35 -11.03
N ILE A 33 5.27 0.73 -11.15
CA ILE A 33 5.12 -0.73 -11.34
C ILE A 33 5.90 -1.18 -12.58
N LYS A 34 5.74 -0.50 -13.72
CA LYS A 34 6.46 -0.83 -14.96
C LYS A 34 7.98 -0.76 -14.81
N VAL A 35 8.49 0.28 -14.13
CA VAL A 35 9.93 0.46 -13.90
C VAL A 35 10.47 -0.65 -12.98
N VAL A 36 9.78 -0.94 -11.88
CA VAL A 36 10.17 -1.98 -10.93
C VAL A 36 10.15 -3.36 -11.59
N ASP A 37 9.08 -3.71 -12.30
CA ASP A 37 8.97 -5.00 -13.00
C ASP A 37 10.08 -5.16 -14.04
N SER A 38 10.39 -4.11 -14.80
CA SER A 38 11.49 -4.11 -15.78
C SER A 38 12.85 -4.30 -15.12
N ALA A 39 13.08 -3.66 -13.96
CA ALA A 39 14.32 -3.82 -13.20
C ALA A 39 14.48 -5.24 -12.66
N VAL A 40 13.42 -5.83 -12.09
CA VAL A 40 13.40 -7.22 -11.61
C VAL A 40 13.65 -8.18 -12.76
N GLN A 41 12.93 -8.03 -13.87
CA GLN A 41 13.10 -8.87 -15.06
C GLN A 41 14.54 -8.85 -15.57
N LYS A 42 15.13 -7.66 -15.68
CA LYS A 42 16.51 -7.48 -16.17
C LYS A 42 17.55 -8.06 -15.21
N ALA A 43 17.40 -7.83 -13.91
CA ALA A 43 18.37 -8.25 -12.90
C ALA A 43 18.37 -9.78 -12.70
N TYR A 44 17.20 -10.41 -12.75
CA TYR A 44 17.03 -11.82 -12.40
C TYR A 44 16.68 -12.72 -13.58
N LYS A 45 16.70 -12.19 -14.82
CA LYS A 45 16.45 -12.94 -16.06
C LYS A 45 15.16 -13.79 -16.02
N GLY A 46 14.13 -13.27 -15.36
CA GLY A 46 12.83 -13.92 -15.20
C GLY A 46 12.71 -14.92 -14.04
N GLU A 47 13.77 -15.20 -13.28
CA GLU A 47 13.71 -16.08 -12.10
C GLU A 47 12.91 -15.49 -10.94
N LYS A 48 12.75 -14.16 -10.92
CA LYS A 48 11.97 -13.42 -9.92
C LYS A 48 10.93 -12.55 -10.60
N LYS A 49 9.78 -12.38 -9.94
CA LYS A 49 8.66 -11.57 -10.41
C LYS A 49 7.79 -11.12 -9.25
N ILE A 50 7.34 -9.88 -9.23
CA ILE A 50 6.39 -9.40 -8.21
C ILE A 50 4.96 -9.72 -8.67
N ALA A 51 4.14 -10.22 -7.76
CA ALA A 51 2.70 -10.32 -7.93
C ALA A 51 2.05 -9.13 -7.21
N TRP A 52 1.65 -8.12 -7.97
CA TRP A 52 1.02 -6.91 -7.43
C TRP A 52 -0.42 -7.20 -7.00
N TYR A 53 -0.78 -6.80 -5.78
CA TYR A 53 -2.11 -6.97 -5.21
C TYR A 53 -2.69 -5.60 -4.84
N GLU A 54 -3.71 -5.13 -5.54
CA GLU A 54 -4.29 -3.82 -5.23
C GLU A 54 -5.11 -3.87 -3.94
N VAL A 55 -4.88 -2.90 -3.05
CA VAL A 55 -5.68 -2.66 -1.84
C VAL A 55 -6.17 -1.22 -1.79
N PHE A 56 -7.32 -0.97 -1.16
CA PHE A 56 -8.04 0.30 -1.26
C PHE A 56 -7.90 1.13 0.01
N VAL A 57 -7.46 2.39 -0.16
CA VAL A 57 -7.45 3.46 0.84
C VAL A 57 -7.65 4.77 0.11
N GLY A 58 -8.24 5.77 0.77
CA GLY A 58 -8.40 7.12 0.22
C GLY A 58 -9.67 7.28 -0.61
N GLU A 59 -9.63 8.19 -1.56
CA GLU A 59 -10.78 8.57 -2.38
C GLU A 59 -11.29 7.38 -3.20
N LYS A 60 -10.38 6.57 -3.77
CA LYS A 60 -10.77 5.36 -4.51
C LYS A 60 -11.54 4.37 -3.64
N CYS A 61 -11.15 4.25 -2.37
CA CYS A 61 -11.85 3.42 -1.39
C CYS A 61 -13.24 4.00 -1.11
N TYR A 62 -13.31 5.28 -0.76
CA TYR A 62 -14.55 5.96 -0.45
C TYR A 62 -15.57 5.88 -1.58
N GLN A 63 -15.18 6.18 -2.82
CA GLN A 63 -16.10 6.12 -3.95
C GLN A 63 -16.65 4.72 -4.20
N LYS A 64 -15.87 3.68 -3.89
CA LYS A 64 -16.27 2.29 -4.09
C LYS A 64 -17.15 1.76 -2.96
N PHE A 65 -16.97 2.25 -1.73
CA PHE A 65 -17.54 1.65 -0.54
C PHE A 65 -18.44 2.58 0.30
N LYS A 66 -18.61 3.86 -0.06
CA LYS A 66 -19.45 4.82 0.70
C LYS A 66 -20.91 4.41 0.91
N ASP A 67 -21.45 3.57 0.03
CA ASP A 67 -22.86 3.12 0.11
C ASP A 67 -23.02 1.80 0.90
N HIS A 68 -21.92 1.21 1.39
CA HIS A 68 -21.92 0.03 2.24
C HIS A 68 -22.24 0.41 3.69
N LYS A 69 -23.42 0.01 4.15
CA LYS A 69 -23.97 0.39 5.48
C LYS A 69 -23.33 -0.37 6.64
N GLU A 70 -22.68 -1.48 6.36
CA GLU A 70 -21.91 -2.28 7.31
C GLU A 70 -20.57 -1.64 7.70
N LEU A 71 -20.08 -0.69 6.89
CA LEU A 71 -18.83 0.02 7.14
C LEU A 71 -19.11 1.30 7.93
N SER A 72 -18.31 1.54 8.97
CA SER A 72 -18.25 2.85 9.61
C SER A 72 -17.75 3.92 8.63
N PRO A 73 -18.00 5.22 8.89
CA PRO A 73 -17.46 6.30 8.06
C PRO A 73 -15.94 6.22 7.86
N GLU A 74 -15.18 5.78 8.88
CA GLU A 74 -13.74 5.62 8.75
C GLU A 74 -13.39 4.45 7.80
N GLU A 75 -14.09 3.34 7.91
CA GLU A 75 -13.83 2.14 7.09
C GLU A 75 -14.18 2.34 5.60
N GLN A 76 -15.09 3.27 5.29
CA GLN A 76 -15.35 3.66 3.90
C GLN A 76 -14.11 4.28 3.23
N TRP A 77 -13.21 4.91 3.99
CA TRP A 77 -11.95 5.48 3.49
C TRP A 77 -10.73 4.56 3.67
N LEU A 78 -10.76 3.69 4.68
CA LEU A 78 -9.68 2.76 4.99
C LEU A 78 -10.28 1.41 5.41
N LEU A 79 -10.40 0.49 4.45
CA LEU A 79 -10.93 -0.83 4.73
C LEU A 79 -10.07 -1.61 5.75
N PRO A 80 -10.70 -2.34 6.68
CA PRO A 80 -10.00 -3.28 7.56
C PRO A 80 -9.15 -4.28 6.77
N ASP A 81 -9.69 -4.84 5.69
CA ASP A 81 -9.01 -5.76 4.77
C ASP A 81 -7.69 -5.21 4.23
N THR A 82 -7.57 -3.89 4.02
CA THR A 82 -6.32 -3.30 3.56
C THR A 82 -5.24 -3.40 4.63
N ILE A 83 -5.59 -3.17 5.90
CA ILE A 83 -4.65 -3.32 7.02
C ILE A 83 -4.27 -4.79 7.19
N GLU A 84 -5.24 -5.70 7.12
CA GLU A 84 -5.00 -7.14 7.20
C GLU A 84 -4.08 -7.63 6.08
N ALA A 85 -4.33 -7.22 4.85
CA ALA A 85 -3.50 -7.57 3.70
C ALA A 85 -2.06 -7.08 3.87
N ILE A 86 -1.86 -5.81 4.24
CA ILE A 86 -0.51 -5.26 4.44
C ILE A 86 0.21 -6.02 5.58
N ASN A 87 -0.48 -6.29 6.69
CA ASN A 87 0.08 -7.05 7.81
C ASN A 87 0.39 -8.51 7.44
N HIS A 88 -0.42 -9.14 6.58
CA HIS A 88 -0.19 -10.50 6.10
C HIS A 88 1.03 -10.56 5.17
N TYR A 89 1.09 -9.67 4.18
CA TYR A 89 2.15 -9.68 3.16
C TYR A 89 3.44 -8.96 3.54
N LYS A 90 3.45 -8.25 4.68
CA LYS A 90 4.62 -7.60 5.36
C LYS A 90 5.23 -6.39 4.66
N VAL A 91 5.20 -6.34 3.33
CA VAL A 91 5.77 -5.25 2.54
C VAL A 91 4.70 -4.73 1.60
N SER A 92 4.48 -3.41 1.61
CA SER A 92 3.53 -2.74 0.72
C SER A 92 4.09 -1.41 0.22
N ILE A 93 3.49 -0.87 -0.83
CA ILE A 93 3.82 0.45 -1.38
C ILE A 93 2.53 1.25 -1.61
N LYS A 94 2.62 2.59 -1.54
CA LYS A 94 1.46 3.45 -1.77
C LYS A 94 1.81 4.67 -2.61
N GLY A 95 0.84 5.11 -3.42
CA GLY A 95 0.80 6.45 -3.97
C GLY A 95 0.46 7.52 -2.91
N PRO A 96 0.28 8.79 -3.34
CA PRO A 96 -0.23 9.86 -2.49
C PRO A 96 -1.64 9.56 -1.99
N LEU A 97 -2.03 10.13 -0.84
CA LEU A 97 -3.38 9.98 -0.30
C LEU A 97 -3.91 11.35 0.11
N THR A 98 -5.13 11.64 -0.32
CA THR A 98 -5.88 12.82 0.09
C THR A 98 -6.50 12.54 1.45
N THR A 99 -6.34 13.45 2.40
CA THR A 99 -7.08 13.36 3.68
C THR A 99 -8.32 14.24 3.59
N PRO A 100 -9.53 13.67 3.68
CA PRO A 100 -10.75 14.46 3.76
C PRO A 100 -10.79 15.26 5.07
N ILE A 101 -11.26 16.50 5.01
CA ILE A 101 -11.43 17.35 6.19
C ILE A 101 -12.80 17.02 6.81
N GLY A 102 -12.83 16.69 8.10
CA GLY A 102 -14.08 16.49 8.86
C GLY A 102 -14.62 15.05 8.89
N GLU A 103 -14.06 14.13 8.12
CA GLU A 103 -14.52 12.72 8.02
C GLU A 103 -13.89 11.79 9.08
N GLY A 104 -13.71 12.28 10.32
CA GLY A 104 -13.22 11.46 11.43
C GLY A 104 -11.72 11.16 11.46
N PHE A 105 -10.99 11.40 10.37
CA PHE A 105 -9.52 11.27 10.35
C PHE A 105 -8.80 12.62 10.40
N ARG A 106 -7.77 12.70 11.25
CA ARG A 106 -6.77 13.80 11.16
C ARG A 106 -5.88 13.66 9.93
N SER A 107 -5.53 12.42 9.55
CA SER A 107 -4.76 12.07 8.35
C SER A 107 -4.78 10.57 8.08
N LEU A 108 -5.11 10.15 6.85
CA LEU A 108 -5.00 8.75 6.44
C LEU A 108 -3.57 8.22 6.53
N ASN A 109 -2.57 9.05 6.21
CA ASN A 109 -1.17 8.67 6.36
C ASN A 109 -0.77 8.47 7.84
N VAL A 110 -1.36 9.23 8.77
CA VAL A 110 -1.15 9.02 10.22
C VAL A 110 -1.86 7.75 10.67
N ALA A 111 -3.12 7.56 10.27
CA ALA A 111 -3.92 6.39 10.63
C ALA A 111 -3.24 5.09 10.19
N LEU A 112 -2.74 5.03 8.95
CA LEU A 112 -1.97 3.89 8.45
C LEU A 112 -0.75 3.58 9.34
N ARG A 113 0.05 4.61 9.68
CA ARG A 113 1.23 4.41 10.54
C ARG A 113 0.87 3.93 11.94
N GLN A 114 -0.21 4.45 12.52
CA GLN A 114 -0.66 4.06 13.85
C GLN A 114 -1.23 2.64 13.87
N LYS A 115 -2.13 2.30 12.93
CA LYS A 115 -2.75 0.96 12.86
C LYS A 115 -1.74 -0.15 12.54
N MET A 116 -0.64 0.17 11.86
CA MET A 116 0.44 -0.77 11.52
C MET A 116 1.66 -0.67 12.44
N ASP A 117 1.63 0.19 13.46
CA ASP A 117 2.76 0.46 14.36
C ASP A 117 4.09 0.77 13.65
N LEU A 118 4.03 1.56 12.58
CA LEU A 118 5.21 1.97 11.80
C LEU A 118 5.92 3.16 12.49
N TYR A 119 6.67 2.86 13.55
CA TYR A 119 7.33 3.86 14.39
C TYR A 119 8.54 4.57 13.74
N VAL A 120 9.14 3.99 12.70
CA VAL A 120 10.27 4.60 11.96
C VAL A 120 9.80 5.30 10.68
N CYS A 121 10.13 6.58 10.52
CA CYS A 121 9.99 7.31 9.25
C CYS A 121 11.37 7.54 8.62
N LEU A 122 11.82 6.60 7.77
CA LEU A 122 13.11 6.69 7.09
C LEU A 122 13.02 7.53 5.81
N ARG A 123 13.90 8.53 5.65
CA ARG A 123 13.94 9.45 4.49
C ARG A 123 15.37 9.58 3.95
N PRO A 124 15.83 8.67 3.07
CA PRO A 124 17.16 8.76 2.48
C PRO A 124 17.24 9.97 1.52
N VAL A 125 18.34 10.72 1.58
CA VAL A 125 18.61 11.88 0.72
C VAL A 125 19.91 11.62 -0.05
N ARG A 126 19.85 11.73 -1.39
CA ARG A 126 20.99 11.59 -2.31
C ARG A 126 20.86 12.65 -3.42
N TRP A 127 21.99 13.11 -3.96
CA TRP A 127 22.06 14.07 -5.08
C TRP A 127 22.45 13.37 -6.38
#